data_AF-D8R211-F1
#
_entry.id   AF-D8R211-F1
#
_cell.length_a   1.000
_cell.length_b   1.000
_cell.length_c   1.000
_cell.angle_alpha   90.00
_cell.angle_beta   90.00
_cell.angle_gamma   90.00
#
_symmetry.space_group_name_H-M   'P 1'
#
loop_
_entity.id
_entity.type
_entity.pdbx_description
1 polymer ?
#
loop_
_entity_poly.entity_id
_entity_poly.type
_entity_poly.pdbx_seq_one_letter_code
_entity_poly.pdbx_strand_id
1 'polypeptide(L)'
;MKRVFVDLDDTLVFYNEHGRFQVDGDTEGPYELAHAAKEFLLALRAIPEVELAFFSGGPSHRNVGLVSQIVDEVFSSSTEIPGVFSQHHLVPGDPPKKRLAGLVQGMDVDEAIVVDDTAYYYAAAGEERNFVSVYSCHCPSHKHFAGKVFKARRDNNLVRALGIILWSLDICSAEGCTLGEALSAVQWDSSGRYRHKETNSKRVYDRGLEAMRRFNPELQLLDEEGLGIHPWSSRLLELLNHDEDSHFNGTSFFEPHQVANILCTLYSSVDAHHGETGEAAGVELVEVEIAWAQGSKEYGRLPAGMPAEVIVATLDHMFPVESSGVLTDKHGAEVAKDERLDAARGYRYTVARVSVF
;
A
#
# COMPACT_ATOMS: atom_id res chain seq x y z
N MET A 1 -18.78 0.04 22.98
CA MET A 1 -17.34 0.40 22.99
C MET A 1 -16.72 -0.33 21.82
N LYS A 2 -16.03 0.40 20.94
CA LYS A 2 -15.40 -0.15 19.75
C LYS A 2 -14.00 -0.65 20.11
N ARG A 3 -13.50 -1.68 19.44
CA ARG A 3 -12.15 -2.20 19.68
C ARG A 3 -11.37 -2.35 18.38
N VAL A 4 -10.13 -1.88 18.40
CA VAL A 4 -9.18 -2.04 17.29
C VAL A 4 -8.03 -2.91 17.78
N PHE A 5 -7.91 -4.10 17.19
CA PHE A 5 -6.76 -4.97 17.37
C PHE A 5 -5.72 -4.64 16.30
N VAL A 6 -4.46 -4.53 16.70
CA VAL A 6 -3.34 -4.29 15.79
C VAL A 6 -2.41 -5.50 15.82
N ASP A 7 -2.17 -6.10 14.66
CA ASP A 7 -1.13 -7.11 14.53
C ASP A 7 0.28 -6.51 14.72
N LEU A 8 1.25 -7.33 15.10
CA LEU A 8 2.62 -6.88 15.33
C LEU A 8 3.48 -7.05 14.08
N ASP A 9 3.55 -8.26 13.54
CA ASP A 9 4.60 -8.69 12.63
C ASP A 9 4.31 -8.24 11.22
N ASP A 10 5.23 -7.50 10.59
CA ASP A 10 5.06 -6.87 9.28
C ASP A 10 3.84 -5.93 9.14
N THR A 11 3.13 -5.68 10.24
CA THR A 11 2.05 -4.70 10.38
C THR A 11 2.53 -3.46 11.14
N LEU A 12 2.97 -3.64 12.39
CA LEU A 12 3.38 -2.55 13.28
C LEU A 12 4.90 -2.49 13.44
N VAL A 13 5.56 -3.65 13.44
CA VAL A 13 7.01 -3.81 13.51
C VAL A 13 7.50 -4.78 12.46
N PHE A 14 8.76 -4.65 12.06
CA PHE A 14 9.42 -5.60 11.16
C PHE A 14 10.82 -5.91 11.69
N TYR A 15 11.37 -7.05 11.28
CA TYR A 15 12.75 -7.40 11.62
C TYR A 15 13.74 -6.41 11.01
N ASN A 16 14.64 -5.88 11.85
CA ASN A 16 15.77 -5.07 11.43
C ASN A 16 16.96 -5.41 12.32
N GLU A 17 18.10 -5.76 11.74
CA GLU A 17 19.35 -6.07 12.48
C GLU A 17 19.84 -4.92 13.38
N HIS A 18 19.40 -3.69 13.10
CA HIS A 18 19.66 -2.48 13.88
C HIS A 18 18.41 -1.96 14.59
N GLY A 19 17.38 -2.79 14.70
CA GLY A 19 16.12 -2.48 15.37
C GLY A 19 16.31 -2.11 16.84
N ARG A 20 15.41 -1.27 17.35
CA ARG A 20 15.45 -0.77 18.73
C ARG A 20 14.85 -1.74 19.73
N PHE A 21 13.91 -2.57 19.31
CA PHE A 21 13.16 -3.44 20.21
C PHE A 21 13.78 -4.83 20.20
N GLN A 22 14.21 -5.28 21.37
CA GLN A 22 14.77 -6.61 21.57
C GLN A 22 14.17 -7.21 22.82
N VAL A 23 13.47 -8.34 22.67
CA VAL A 23 12.85 -9.05 23.79
C VAL A 23 13.79 -10.16 24.26
N ASP A 24 14.08 -10.21 25.55
CA ASP A 24 14.92 -11.25 26.12
C ASP A 24 14.35 -12.65 25.83
N GLY A 25 15.19 -13.51 25.24
CA GLY A 25 14.82 -14.88 24.89
C GLY A 25 14.12 -15.04 23.54
N ASP A 26 13.84 -13.94 22.83
CA ASP A 26 13.39 -13.98 21.45
C ASP A 26 14.56 -14.19 20.49
N THR A 27 14.39 -15.06 19.50
CA THR A 27 15.40 -15.39 18.48
C THR A 27 15.16 -14.68 17.15
N GLU A 28 14.00 -14.06 16.95
CA GLU A 28 13.63 -13.43 15.68
C GLU A 28 14.00 -11.94 15.62
N GLY A 29 14.02 -11.23 16.75
CA GLY A 29 14.44 -9.82 16.80
C GLY A 29 15.95 -9.58 16.54
N PRO A 30 16.40 -8.31 16.48
CA PRO A 30 15.70 -7.09 16.88
C PRO A 30 14.67 -6.56 15.86
N TYR A 31 13.79 -5.67 16.32
CA TYR A 31 12.69 -5.09 15.52
C TYR A 31 12.74 -3.58 15.45
N GLU A 32 12.15 -3.04 14.39
CA GLU A 32 11.90 -1.61 14.20
C GLU A 32 10.41 -1.34 13.97
N LEU A 33 9.94 -0.17 14.41
CA LEU A 33 8.58 0.29 14.13
C LEU A 33 8.42 0.60 12.64
N ALA A 34 7.30 0.15 12.06
CA ALA A 34 6.87 0.59 10.76
C ALA A 34 6.71 2.12 10.71
N HIS A 35 6.82 2.69 9.51
CA HIS A 35 6.61 4.12 9.33
C HIS A 35 5.23 4.56 9.85
N ALA A 36 5.22 5.71 10.53
CA ALA A 36 4.05 6.30 11.19
C ALA A 36 3.42 5.41 12.28
N ALA A 37 4.05 4.31 12.72
CA ALA A 37 3.47 3.42 13.72
C ALA A 37 3.24 4.10 15.07
N LYS A 38 4.16 4.98 15.50
CA LYS A 38 4.00 5.76 16.72
C LYS A 38 2.77 6.66 16.64
N GLU A 39 2.66 7.44 15.57
CA GLU A 39 1.55 8.37 15.35
C GLU A 39 0.22 7.63 15.13
N PHE A 40 0.26 6.46 14.50
CA PHE A 40 -0.88 5.57 14.34
C PHE A 40 -1.46 5.13 15.68
N LEU A 41 -0.62 4.61 16.57
CA LEU A 41 -1.04 4.17 17.91
C LEU A 41 -1.54 5.33 18.77
N LEU A 42 -0.88 6.50 18.70
CA LEU A 42 -1.33 7.73 19.37
C LEU A 42 -2.70 8.18 18.85
N ALA A 43 -2.89 8.17 17.53
CA ALA A 43 -4.15 8.55 16.91
C ALA A 43 -5.28 7.61 17.28
N LEU A 44 -5.07 6.28 17.21
CA LEU A 44 -6.07 5.29 17.61
C LEU A 44 -6.50 5.49 19.07
N ARG A 45 -5.55 5.68 19.99
CA ARG A 45 -5.83 5.88 21.41
C ARG A 45 -6.60 7.17 21.70
N ALA A 46 -6.49 8.17 20.82
CA ALA A 46 -7.19 9.44 20.98
C ALA A 46 -8.62 9.43 20.40
N ILE A 47 -9.04 8.36 19.71
CA ILE A 47 -10.41 8.23 19.21
C ILE A 47 -11.33 7.91 20.39
N PRO A 48 -12.39 8.72 20.64
CA PRO A 48 -13.34 8.44 21.70
C PRO A 48 -14.00 7.06 21.54
N GLU A 49 -14.20 6.36 22.66
CA GLU A 49 -14.87 5.06 22.73
C GLU A 49 -14.22 3.91 21.93
N VAL A 50 -12.99 4.13 21.44
CA VAL A 50 -12.15 3.10 20.83
C VAL A 50 -11.13 2.59 21.85
N GLU A 51 -11.13 1.28 22.05
CA GLU A 51 -10.12 0.57 22.82
C GLU A 51 -9.08 -0.04 21.89
N LEU A 52 -7.80 0.21 22.17
CA LEU A 52 -6.68 -0.40 21.46
C LEU A 52 -6.38 -1.77 22.10
N ALA A 53 -6.04 -2.75 21.28
CA ALA A 53 -5.50 -4.05 21.69
C ALA A 53 -4.49 -4.53 20.63
N PHE A 54 -3.69 -5.53 20.96
CA PHE A 54 -2.72 -6.16 20.06
C PHE A 54 -3.06 -7.64 19.88
N PHE A 55 -3.00 -8.15 18.66
CA PHE A 55 -3.22 -9.58 18.40
C PHE A 55 -2.24 -10.08 17.34
N SER A 56 -1.18 -10.78 17.77
CA SER A 56 -0.17 -11.39 16.88
C SER A 56 -0.10 -12.90 17.04
N GLY A 57 0.33 -13.58 15.97
CA GLY A 57 0.53 -15.02 15.95
C GLY A 57 1.78 -15.49 16.72
N GLY A 58 2.60 -14.59 17.25
CA GLY A 58 3.83 -14.92 17.98
C GLY A 58 3.63 -15.41 19.43
N PRO A 59 4.69 -15.91 20.08
CA PRO A 59 4.65 -16.37 21.47
C PRO A 59 4.26 -15.27 22.47
N SER A 60 3.59 -15.68 23.56
CA SER A 60 3.08 -14.73 24.58
C SER A 60 4.16 -13.87 25.21
N HIS A 61 5.28 -14.47 25.65
CA HIS A 61 6.38 -13.73 26.27
C HIS A 61 6.97 -12.67 25.32
N ARG A 62 7.12 -13.01 24.04
CA ARG A 62 7.61 -12.12 23.00
C ARG A 62 6.64 -10.96 22.76
N ASN A 63 5.38 -11.24 22.49
CA ASN A 63 4.39 -10.21 22.19
C ASN A 63 4.17 -9.26 23.38
N VAL A 64 4.08 -9.79 24.60
CA VAL A 64 3.93 -8.97 25.81
C VAL A 64 5.17 -8.09 26.03
N GLY A 65 6.37 -8.66 25.90
CA GLY A 65 7.62 -7.91 26.04
C GLY A 65 7.76 -6.81 24.98
N LEU A 66 7.46 -7.13 23.71
CA LEU A 66 7.53 -6.20 22.59
C LEU A 66 6.52 -5.06 22.74
N VAL A 67 5.25 -5.39 23.05
CA VAL A 67 4.21 -4.37 23.29
C VAL A 67 4.58 -3.48 24.48
N SER A 68 5.15 -4.03 25.55
CA SER A 68 5.61 -3.22 26.69
C SER A 68 6.63 -2.18 26.26
N GLN A 69 7.66 -2.58 25.49
CA GLN A 69 8.69 -1.66 25.00
C GLN A 69 8.10 -0.60 24.05
N ILE A 70 7.19 -0.99 23.15
CA ILE A 70 6.49 -0.07 22.24
C ILE A 70 5.63 0.92 23.03
N VAL A 71 4.87 0.46 24.02
CA VAL A 71 4.02 1.32 24.86
C VAL A 71 4.87 2.33 25.61
N ASP A 72 6.02 1.92 26.16
CA ASP A 72 6.95 2.81 26.84
C ASP A 72 7.51 3.89 25.88
N GLU A 73 7.88 3.52 24.64
CA GLU A 73 8.39 4.46 23.63
C GLU A 73 7.31 5.42 23.08
N VAL A 74 6.07 4.92 22.92
CA VAL A 74 4.99 5.65 22.26
C VAL A 74 4.18 6.50 23.25
N PHE A 75 3.84 5.95 24.41
CA PHE A 75 2.85 6.52 25.33
C PHE A 75 3.43 7.05 26.65
N SER A 76 4.75 6.93 26.88
CA SER A 76 5.42 7.18 28.17
C SER A 76 5.04 6.19 29.28
N SER A 77 5.98 5.98 30.21
CA SER A 77 6.11 4.84 31.14
C SER A 77 5.05 4.69 32.25
N SER A 78 3.83 5.17 32.07
CA SER A 78 2.73 5.04 33.04
C SER A 78 1.39 4.68 32.39
N THR A 79 1.42 4.18 31.17
CA THR A 79 0.22 3.73 30.45
C THR A 79 -0.04 2.26 30.75
N GLU A 80 -1.29 1.93 31.08
CA GLU A 80 -1.75 0.53 31.14
C GLU A 80 -1.53 -0.14 29.78
N ILE A 81 -0.89 -1.31 29.79
CA ILE A 81 -0.61 -2.07 28.58
C ILE A 81 -1.96 -2.47 27.97
N PRO A 82 -2.24 -2.08 26.71
CA PRO A 82 -3.45 -2.52 26.01
C PRO A 82 -3.51 -4.05 25.92
N GLY A 83 -4.70 -4.65 25.82
CA GLY A 83 -4.83 -6.11 25.82
C GLY A 83 -3.95 -6.79 24.76
N VAL A 84 -3.13 -7.76 25.15
CA VAL A 84 -2.20 -8.48 24.25
C VAL A 84 -2.64 -9.93 24.05
N PHE A 85 -2.93 -10.27 22.80
CA PHE A 85 -3.34 -11.60 22.37
C PHE A 85 -2.23 -12.21 21.49
N SER A 86 -1.90 -13.47 21.79
CA SER A 86 -0.77 -14.20 21.22
C SER A 86 -1.18 -15.55 20.63
N GLN A 87 -0.21 -16.33 20.15
CA GLN A 87 -0.39 -17.64 19.49
C GLN A 87 -1.39 -18.60 20.15
N HIS A 88 -1.48 -18.60 21.49
CA HIS A 88 -2.37 -19.51 22.24
C HIS A 88 -3.86 -19.13 22.17
N HIS A 89 -4.18 -17.95 21.64
CA HIS A 89 -5.54 -17.50 21.34
C HIS A 89 -5.97 -17.80 19.90
N LEU A 90 -5.06 -18.31 19.05
CA LEU A 90 -5.40 -18.71 17.70
C LEU A 90 -6.27 -19.97 17.75
N VAL A 91 -7.25 -20.06 16.85
CA VAL A 91 -8.06 -21.26 16.67
C VAL A 91 -7.42 -22.20 15.64
N PRO A 92 -7.67 -23.52 15.74
CA PRO A 92 -7.15 -24.48 14.76
C PRO A 92 -7.52 -24.10 13.32
N GLY A 93 -6.53 -24.18 12.44
CA GLY A 93 -6.61 -23.90 11.00
C GLY A 93 -5.24 -24.11 10.36
N ASP A 94 -5.19 -24.12 9.02
CA ASP A 94 -3.95 -24.15 8.26
C ASP A 94 -3.91 -22.97 7.27
N PRO A 95 -3.20 -21.86 7.57
CA PRO A 95 -2.53 -21.58 8.85
C PRO A 95 -3.54 -21.35 10.00
N PRO A 96 -3.08 -21.34 11.28
CA PRO A 96 -3.92 -21.01 12.43
C PRO A 96 -4.64 -19.66 12.29
N LYS A 97 -5.84 -19.52 12.86
CA LYS A 97 -6.70 -18.34 12.60
C LYS A 97 -6.87 -17.45 13.81
N LYS A 98 -6.90 -16.13 13.59
CA LYS A 98 -7.37 -15.11 14.51
C LYS A 98 -8.90 -15.07 14.48
N ARG A 99 -9.50 -15.33 15.64
CA ARG A 99 -10.95 -15.27 15.85
C ARG A 99 -11.25 -14.27 16.97
N LEU A 100 -12.12 -13.30 16.69
CA LEU A 100 -12.63 -12.31 17.63
C LEU A 100 -13.77 -12.88 18.48
N ALA A 101 -14.61 -13.75 17.93
CA ALA A 101 -15.68 -14.39 18.67
C ALA A 101 -15.14 -15.19 19.87
N GLY A 102 -15.52 -14.77 21.08
CA GLY A 102 -15.08 -15.38 22.33
C GLY A 102 -13.66 -15.00 22.78
N LEU A 103 -12.96 -14.11 22.06
CA LEU A 103 -11.62 -13.65 22.42
C LEU A 103 -11.61 -12.83 23.72
N VAL A 104 -12.59 -11.94 23.87
CA VAL A 104 -12.80 -11.13 25.08
C VAL A 104 -14.24 -11.30 25.55
N GLN A 105 -14.40 -11.63 26.83
CA GLN A 105 -15.72 -11.80 27.42
C GLN A 105 -16.54 -10.50 27.32
N GLY A 106 -17.74 -10.60 26.76
CA GLY A 106 -18.67 -9.47 26.63
C GLY A 106 -18.33 -8.48 25.50
N MET A 107 -17.32 -8.76 24.69
CA MET A 107 -17.04 -7.98 23.48
C MET A 107 -18.05 -8.33 22.39
N ASP A 108 -18.60 -7.30 21.75
CA ASP A 108 -19.35 -7.43 20.51
C ASP A 108 -18.37 -7.52 19.34
N VAL A 109 -18.44 -8.61 18.58
CA VAL A 109 -17.59 -8.84 17.41
C VAL A 109 -17.86 -7.81 16.32
N ASP A 110 -19.10 -7.34 16.21
CA ASP A 110 -19.49 -6.38 15.18
C ASP A 110 -18.98 -4.95 15.49
N GLU A 111 -18.53 -4.70 16.72
CA GLU A 111 -17.86 -3.46 17.13
C GLU A 111 -16.32 -3.61 17.18
N ALA A 112 -15.76 -4.73 16.72
CA ALA A 112 -14.34 -5.03 16.75
C ALA A 112 -13.74 -5.16 15.35
N ILE A 113 -12.53 -4.62 15.15
CA ILE A 113 -11.78 -4.76 13.89
C ILE A 113 -10.31 -5.11 14.15
N VAL A 114 -9.65 -5.76 13.19
CA VAL A 114 -8.24 -6.14 13.25
C VAL A 114 -7.48 -5.51 12.09
N VAL A 115 -6.35 -4.86 12.37
CA VAL A 115 -5.41 -4.36 11.36
C VAL A 115 -4.30 -5.40 11.22
N ASP A 116 -4.15 -5.99 10.02
CA ASP A 116 -3.34 -7.19 9.81
C ASP A 116 -2.84 -7.27 8.37
N ASP A 117 -1.56 -7.57 8.16
CA ASP A 117 -0.95 -7.74 6.85
C ASP A 117 -1.28 -9.10 6.22
N THR A 118 -1.66 -10.07 7.05
CA THR A 118 -2.02 -11.45 6.66
C THR A 118 -3.51 -11.74 6.79
N ALA A 119 -4.35 -10.69 6.90
CA ALA A 119 -5.81 -10.77 7.07
C ALA A 119 -6.49 -11.88 6.25
N TYR A 120 -6.17 -11.99 4.96
CA TYR A 120 -6.74 -12.99 4.06
C TYR A 120 -6.46 -14.44 4.50
N TYR A 121 -5.28 -14.69 5.07
CA TYR A 121 -4.85 -16.02 5.49
C TYR A 121 -5.16 -16.32 6.95
N TYR A 122 -5.22 -15.32 7.82
CA TYR A 122 -5.34 -15.52 9.26
C TYR A 122 -6.73 -15.20 9.82
N ALA A 123 -7.62 -14.52 9.10
CA ALA A 123 -8.99 -14.32 9.58
C ALA A 123 -9.75 -15.66 9.68
N ALA A 124 -10.50 -15.83 10.78
CA ALA A 124 -11.43 -16.94 10.91
C ALA A 124 -12.60 -16.77 9.94
N ALA A 125 -13.11 -17.89 9.41
CA ALA A 125 -14.22 -17.89 8.46
C ALA A 125 -15.45 -17.14 9.00
N GLY A 126 -15.94 -16.16 8.25
CA GLY A 126 -17.07 -15.30 8.59
C GLY A 126 -16.69 -14.01 9.33
N GLU A 127 -15.43 -13.83 9.71
CA GLU A 127 -14.92 -12.63 10.40
C GLU A 127 -13.97 -11.80 9.51
N GLU A 128 -13.77 -12.17 8.24
CA GLU A 128 -12.91 -11.45 7.29
C GLU A 128 -13.35 -9.99 7.11
N ARG A 129 -14.65 -9.72 7.26
CA ARG A 129 -15.25 -8.37 7.22
C ARG A 129 -14.75 -7.44 8.34
N ASN A 130 -14.19 -8.00 9.40
CA ASN A 130 -13.65 -7.26 10.53
C ASN A 130 -12.16 -6.91 10.32
N PHE A 131 -11.54 -7.28 9.20
CA PHE A 131 -10.12 -7.08 8.99
C PHE A 131 -9.81 -5.91 8.03
N VAL A 132 -9.00 -4.98 8.51
CA VAL A 132 -8.32 -3.98 7.70
C VAL A 132 -7.02 -4.59 7.19
N SER A 133 -7.04 -5.12 5.96
CA SER A 133 -5.82 -5.64 5.33
C SER A 133 -4.83 -4.52 5.02
N VAL A 134 -3.61 -4.67 5.52
CA VAL A 134 -2.46 -3.83 5.18
C VAL A 134 -1.47 -4.60 4.31
N TYR A 135 -0.54 -3.89 3.67
CA TYR A 135 0.53 -4.52 2.90
C TYR A 135 1.66 -4.90 3.85
N SER A 136 2.15 -6.13 3.79
CA SER A 136 3.29 -6.61 4.58
C SER A 136 4.52 -5.74 4.35
N CYS A 137 5.23 -5.40 5.43
CA CYS A 137 6.48 -4.64 5.39
C CYS A 137 7.58 -5.34 4.56
N HIS A 138 7.50 -6.66 4.37
CA HIS A 138 8.45 -7.42 3.57
C HIS A 138 8.00 -7.53 2.10
N CYS A 139 8.63 -6.78 1.19
CA CYS A 139 8.40 -6.94 -0.25
C CYS A 139 9.71 -6.77 -1.04
N PRO A 140 10.01 -7.67 -2.00
CA PRO A 140 11.19 -7.54 -2.85
C PRO A 140 11.18 -6.23 -3.66
N SER A 141 12.38 -5.71 -3.95
CA SER A 141 12.53 -4.44 -4.67
C SER A 141 11.92 -4.52 -6.07
N HIS A 142 11.00 -3.61 -6.37
CA HIS A 142 10.50 -3.42 -7.73
C HIS A 142 11.11 -2.15 -8.34
N LYS A 143 11.72 -2.28 -9.53
CA LYS A 143 12.31 -1.15 -10.26
C LYS A 143 11.32 -0.41 -11.17
N HIS A 144 10.15 -0.99 -11.43
CA HIS A 144 9.12 -0.45 -12.31
C HIS A 144 8.07 0.36 -11.54
N PHE A 145 7.38 1.29 -12.22
CA PHE A 145 6.43 2.24 -11.62
C PHE A 145 5.34 1.57 -10.80
N ALA A 146 4.74 0.49 -11.31
CA ALA A 146 3.72 -0.28 -10.59
C ALA A 146 4.22 -0.78 -9.22
N GLY A 147 5.45 -1.28 -9.18
CA GLY A 147 6.05 -1.72 -7.93
C GLY A 147 6.57 -0.59 -7.06
N LYS A 148 6.88 0.59 -7.62
CA LYS A 148 7.11 1.82 -6.83
C LYS A 148 5.83 2.30 -6.15
N VAL A 149 4.68 2.23 -6.83
CA VAL A 149 3.37 2.52 -6.22
C VAL A 149 3.04 1.50 -5.14
N PHE A 150 3.29 0.21 -5.38
CA PHE A 150 3.13 -0.83 -4.35
C PHE A 150 4.00 -0.56 -3.13
N LYS A 151 5.28 -0.24 -3.33
CA LYS A 151 6.20 0.19 -2.27
C LYS A 151 5.65 1.39 -1.52
N ALA A 152 5.20 2.45 -2.21
CA ALA A 152 4.60 3.61 -1.58
C ALA A 152 3.34 3.26 -0.75
N ARG A 153 2.49 2.34 -1.24
CA ARG A 153 1.31 1.86 -0.49
C ARG A 153 1.69 1.10 0.77
N ARG A 154 2.72 0.26 0.68
CA ARG A 154 3.30 -0.49 1.80
C ARG A 154 3.91 0.44 2.84
N ASP A 155 4.81 1.31 2.42
CA ASP A 155 5.55 2.21 3.32
C ASP A 155 4.61 3.19 4.05
N ASN A 156 3.41 3.41 3.50
CA ASN A 156 2.39 4.28 4.07
C ASN A 156 1.12 3.51 4.51
N ASN A 157 1.23 2.19 4.75
CA ASN A 157 0.07 1.32 5.01
C ASN A 157 -0.69 1.69 6.30
N LEU A 158 -0.02 2.13 7.36
CA LEU A 158 -0.65 2.53 8.62
C LEU A 158 -1.40 3.86 8.49
N VAL A 159 -0.88 4.77 7.65
CA VAL A 159 -1.59 6.00 7.27
C VAL A 159 -2.91 5.63 6.58
N ARG A 160 -2.84 4.70 5.62
CA ARG A 160 -4.03 4.17 4.93
C ARG A 160 -4.99 3.49 5.89
N ALA A 161 -4.50 2.60 6.76
CA ALA A 161 -5.31 1.85 7.71
C ALA A 161 -6.09 2.81 8.62
N LEU A 162 -5.45 3.84 9.17
CA LEU A 162 -6.14 4.84 9.97
C LEU A 162 -7.19 5.61 9.16
N GLY A 163 -6.89 5.97 7.92
CA GLY A 163 -7.84 6.61 7.01
C GLY A 163 -9.11 5.77 6.80
N ILE A 164 -8.95 4.45 6.63
CA ILE A 164 -10.07 3.49 6.52
C ILE A 164 -10.85 3.41 7.82
N ILE A 165 -10.17 3.25 8.96
CA ILE A 165 -10.81 3.17 10.29
C ILE A 165 -11.65 4.42 10.56
N LEU A 166 -11.10 5.61 10.33
CA LEU A 166 -11.81 6.87 10.50
C LEU A 166 -13.01 6.99 9.55
N TRP A 167 -12.91 6.47 8.33
CA TRP A 167 -14.04 6.42 7.41
C TRP A 167 -15.15 5.48 7.86
N SER A 168 -14.80 4.29 8.35
CA SER A 168 -15.78 3.37 8.94
C SER A 168 -16.47 4.00 10.14
N LEU A 169 -15.72 4.67 11.03
CA LEU A 169 -16.28 5.36 12.21
C LEU A 169 -17.26 6.49 11.84
N ASP A 170 -16.95 7.28 10.81
CA ASP A 170 -17.86 8.32 10.31
C ASP A 170 -19.17 7.70 9.80
N ILE A 171 -19.09 6.59 9.06
CA ILE A 171 -20.27 5.87 8.56
C ILE A 171 -21.09 5.32 9.73
N CYS A 172 -20.45 4.67 10.73
CA CYS A 172 -21.15 4.21 11.93
C CYS A 172 -21.92 5.35 12.61
N SER A 173 -21.28 6.51 12.77
CA SER A 173 -21.89 7.67 13.42
C SER A 173 -23.03 8.27 12.60
N ALA A 174 -22.94 8.22 11.27
CA ALA A 174 -23.94 8.83 10.38
C ALA A 174 -25.14 7.91 10.12
N GLU A 175 -24.91 6.60 10.01
CA GLU A 175 -25.90 5.61 9.57
C GLU A 175 -26.42 4.73 10.73
N GLY A 176 -25.77 4.75 11.89
CA GLY A 176 -26.16 3.95 13.05
C GLY A 176 -25.91 2.45 12.89
N CYS A 177 -25.02 2.06 11.98
CA CYS A 177 -24.59 0.68 11.75
C CYS A 177 -23.39 0.31 12.64
N THR A 178 -23.10 -0.99 12.73
CA THR A 178 -21.95 -1.51 13.49
C THR A 178 -20.63 -1.18 12.80
N LEU A 179 -19.51 -1.25 13.54
CA LEU A 179 -18.18 -1.00 12.96
C LEU A 179 -17.82 -1.99 11.86
N GLY A 180 -18.17 -3.26 12.02
CA GLY A 180 -17.97 -4.30 11.01
C GLY A 180 -18.79 -4.06 9.74
N GLU A 181 -20.04 -3.60 9.86
CA GLU A 181 -20.87 -3.24 8.71
C GLU A 181 -20.31 -2.04 7.95
N ALA A 182 -19.94 -0.98 8.67
CA ALA A 182 -19.34 0.21 8.07
C ALA A 182 -18.01 -0.10 7.38
N LEU A 183 -17.14 -0.87 8.03
CA LEU A 183 -15.87 -1.32 7.44
C LEU A 183 -16.12 -2.14 6.17
N SER A 184 -17.08 -3.06 6.22
CA SER A 184 -17.45 -3.85 5.06
C SER A 184 -17.92 -2.97 3.90
N ALA A 185 -18.73 -1.95 4.16
CA ALA A 185 -19.20 -1.00 3.16
C ALA A 185 -18.09 -0.12 2.55
N VAL A 186 -17.01 0.13 3.30
CA VAL A 186 -15.82 0.83 2.80
C VAL A 186 -14.97 -0.08 1.91
N GLN A 187 -14.78 -1.33 2.31
CA GLN A 187 -13.83 -2.25 1.69
C GLN A 187 -14.42 -3.07 0.54
N TRP A 188 -15.72 -3.31 0.51
CA TRP A 188 -16.34 -4.24 -0.43
C TRP A 188 -17.46 -3.56 -1.22
N ASP A 189 -17.54 -3.87 -2.51
CA ASP A 189 -18.70 -3.50 -3.32
C ASP A 189 -19.85 -4.51 -3.15
N SER A 190 -21.00 -4.20 -3.76
CA SER A 190 -22.19 -5.07 -3.69
C SER A 190 -22.00 -6.44 -4.36
N SER A 191 -20.91 -6.62 -5.13
CA SER A 191 -20.53 -7.89 -5.75
C SER A 191 -19.51 -8.68 -4.93
N GLY A 192 -19.10 -8.17 -3.76
CA GLY A 192 -18.08 -8.78 -2.91
C GLY A 192 -16.65 -8.57 -3.41
N ARG A 193 -16.42 -7.63 -4.34
CA ARG A 193 -15.07 -7.27 -4.79
C ARG A 193 -14.47 -6.21 -3.89
N TYR A 194 -13.17 -6.33 -3.63
CA TYR A 194 -12.45 -5.37 -2.82
C TYR A 194 -12.33 -4.03 -3.55
N ARG A 195 -12.72 -2.94 -2.88
CA ARG A 195 -12.64 -1.56 -3.37
C ARG A 195 -11.22 -1.03 -3.28
N HIS A 196 -10.33 -1.66 -4.03
CA HIS A 196 -8.91 -1.40 -3.96
C HIS A 196 -8.57 0.07 -4.30
N LYS A 197 -9.25 0.65 -5.29
CA LYS A 197 -9.05 2.04 -5.72
C LYS A 197 -9.51 3.04 -4.68
N GLU A 198 -10.68 2.81 -4.08
CA GLU A 198 -11.28 3.68 -3.07
C GLU A 198 -10.46 3.64 -1.79
N THR A 199 -10.05 2.44 -1.35
CA THR A 199 -9.24 2.23 -0.14
C THR A 199 -7.78 2.66 -0.32
N ASN A 200 -7.30 2.88 -1.54
CA ASN A 200 -5.99 3.48 -1.84
C ASN A 200 -6.11 4.90 -2.42
N SER A 201 -7.22 5.59 -2.20
CA SER A 201 -7.44 6.94 -2.74
C SER A 201 -6.71 8.01 -1.92
N LYS A 202 -6.41 9.15 -2.56
CA LYS A 202 -5.84 10.33 -1.88
C LYS A 202 -6.63 10.72 -0.63
N ARG A 203 -7.96 10.65 -0.70
CA ARG A 203 -8.87 10.97 0.41
C ARG A 203 -8.59 10.11 1.65
N VAL A 204 -8.33 8.81 1.47
CA VAL A 204 -8.03 7.89 2.58
C VAL A 204 -6.70 8.25 3.22
N TYR A 205 -5.66 8.44 2.40
CA TYR A 205 -4.33 8.81 2.88
C TYR A 205 -4.31 10.19 3.56
N ASP A 206 -4.92 11.21 2.95
CA ASP A 206 -5.04 12.55 3.53
C ASP A 206 -5.70 12.50 4.91
N ARG A 207 -6.80 11.75 5.04
CA ARG A 207 -7.54 11.60 6.29
C ARG A 207 -6.70 10.95 7.39
N GLY A 208 -6.02 9.85 7.06
CA GLY A 208 -5.12 9.19 8.02
C GLY A 208 -3.97 10.10 8.43
N LEU A 209 -3.35 10.77 7.46
CA LEU A 209 -2.23 11.67 7.69
C LEU A 209 -2.62 12.88 8.53
N GLU A 210 -3.78 13.49 8.27
CA GLU A 210 -4.31 14.62 9.05
C GLU A 210 -4.52 14.23 10.53
N ALA A 211 -5.06 13.04 10.78
CA ALA A 211 -5.25 12.54 12.14
C ALA A 211 -3.92 12.30 12.86
N MET A 212 -2.94 11.71 12.19
CA MET A 212 -1.60 11.48 12.73
C MET A 212 -0.82 12.77 12.97
N ARG A 213 -0.99 13.78 12.10
CA ARG A 213 -0.34 15.09 12.20
C ARG A 213 -0.71 15.89 13.45
N ARG A 214 -1.77 15.50 14.16
CA ARG A 214 -2.10 16.04 15.48
C ARG A 214 -1.05 15.71 16.53
N PHE A 215 -0.31 14.61 16.34
CA PHE A 215 0.75 14.14 17.24
C PHE A 215 2.15 14.43 16.70
N ASN A 216 2.30 14.47 15.38
CA ASN A 216 3.53 14.85 14.70
C ASN A 216 3.23 15.70 13.44
N PRO A 217 3.19 17.04 13.55
CA PRO A 217 2.86 17.93 12.43
C PRO A 217 3.79 17.77 11.21
N GLU A 218 5.03 17.33 11.44
CA GLU A 218 6.04 17.13 10.40
C GLU A 218 5.92 15.75 9.73
N LEU A 219 4.98 14.89 10.15
CA LEU A 219 4.77 13.61 9.50
C LEU A 219 4.38 13.83 8.03
N GLN A 220 5.12 13.20 7.13
CA GLN A 220 4.86 13.16 5.70
C GLN A 220 4.74 11.71 5.26
N LEU A 221 4.08 11.50 4.13
CA LEU A 221 4.12 10.19 3.48
C LEU A 221 5.56 9.86 3.11
N LEU A 222 6.00 8.63 3.36
CA LEU A 222 7.30 8.19 2.90
C LEU A 222 7.38 8.19 1.39
N ASP A 223 8.47 8.79 0.92
CA ASP A 223 8.97 8.74 -0.43
C ASP A 223 10.49 8.54 -0.33
N GLU A 224 10.91 7.33 0.05
CA GLU A 224 12.32 7.01 0.31
C GLU A 224 13.25 7.34 -0.87
N GLU A 225 12.69 7.31 -2.08
CA GLU A 225 13.44 7.52 -3.33
C GLU A 225 13.25 8.96 -3.87
N GLY A 226 12.47 9.80 -3.18
CA GLY A 226 12.19 11.18 -3.58
C GLY A 226 11.55 11.30 -4.96
N LEU A 227 10.80 10.28 -5.39
CA LEU A 227 10.28 10.18 -6.75
C LEU A 227 8.97 10.96 -6.95
N GLY A 228 8.32 11.43 -5.89
CA GLY A 228 7.00 12.03 -5.95
C GLY A 228 5.91 11.02 -6.31
N ILE A 229 6.16 9.71 -6.10
CA ILE A 229 5.21 8.65 -6.40
C ILE A 229 4.26 8.49 -5.23
N HIS A 230 3.02 8.91 -5.41
CA HIS A 230 2.01 8.77 -4.37
C HIS A 230 1.39 7.36 -4.34
N PRO A 231 0.98 6.86 -3.17
CA PRO A 231 0.28 5.58 -3.03
C PRO A 231 -1.03 5.46 -3.85
N TRP A 232 -1.68 6.60 -4.12
CA TRP A 232 -2.91 6.71 -4.91
C TRP A 232 -2.67 7.05 -6.38
N SER A 233 -1.43 6.97 -6.87
CA SER A 233 -1.13 7.23 -8.29
C SER A 233 -1.82 6.17 -9.16
N SER A 234 -3.01 6.49 -9.66
CA SER A 234 -4.01 5.52 -10.12
C SER A 234 -4.33 5.62 -11.61
N ARG A 235 -3.39 5.37 -12.55
CA ARG A 235 -3.85 5.34 -13.96
C ARG A 235 -3.07 4.53 -14.97
N LEU A 236 -1.74 4.45 -14.89
CA LEU A 236 -1.01 3.68 -15.91
C LEU A 236 -1.26 2.16 -15.77
N LEU A 237 -1.36 1.63 -14.54
CA LEU A 237 -1.69 0.22 -14.30
C LEU A 237 -3.14 -0.14 -14.67
N GLU A 238 -4.12 0.70 -14.32
CA GLU A 238 -5.53 0.43 -14.63
C GLU A 238 -5.83 0.47 -16.14
N LEU A 239 -5.05 1.22 -16.93
CA LEU A 239 -5.16 1.27 -18.40
C LEU A 239 -4.39 0.16 -19.12
N LEU A 240 -3.39 -0.45 -18.47
CA LEU A 240 -2.48 -1.39 -19.14
C LEU A 240 -2.61 -2.83 -18.70
N ASN A 241 -3.25 -3.09 -17.55
CA ASN A 241 -3.29 -4.45 -17.03
C ASN A 241 -4.63 -5.14 -17.15
N HIS A 242 -5.80 -4.50 -17.03
CA HIS A 242 -7.04 -5.23 -16.67
C HIS A 242 -6.90 -6.17 -15.43
N ASP A 243 -5.69 -6.43 -14.93
CA ASP A 243 -5.33 -7.17 -13.74
C ASP A 243 -5.58 -6.25 -12.55
N GLU A 244 -6.76 -6.44 -11.96
CA GLU A 244 -6.89 -6.43 -10.50
C GLU A 244 -5.72 -7.25 -9.93
N ASP A 245 -4.82 -6.61 -9.16
CA ASP A 245 -3.69 -7.18 -8.43
C ASP A 245 -3.28 -8.63 -8.77
N SER A 246 -2.08 -8.81 -9.31
CA SER A 246 -1.44 -10.10 -9.61
C SER A 246 -1.18 -11.02 -8.39
N HIS A 247 -1.82 -10.76 -7.25
CA HIS A 247 -2.11 -11.82 -6.28
C HIS A 247 -3.18 -12.81 -6.80
N PHE A 248 -3.91 -12.47 -7.88
CA PHE A 248 -4.88 -13.34 -8.55
C PHE A 248 -4.80 -13.24 -10.09
N ASN A 249 -4.04 -14.15 -10.72
CA ASN A 249 -3.95 -14.45 -12.16
C ASN A 249 -3.45 -13.34 -13.09
N GLY A 250 -2.38 -13.66 -13.82
CA GLY A 250 -1.87 -12.81 -14.90
C GLY A 250 -2.67 -12.93 -16.19
N THR A 251 -2.68 -11.86 -16.97
CA THR A 251 -3.13 -11.91 -18.37
C THR A 251 -2.03 -11.46 -19.32
N SER A 252 -1.64 -12.38 -20.20
CA SER A 252 -0.75 -12.14 -21.33
C SER A 252 -1.48 -11.31 -22.39
N PHE A 253 -0.98 -10.11 -22.71
CA PHE A 253 -1.63 -9.18 -23.64
C PHE A 253 -1.42 -9.47 -25.13
N PHE A 254 -0.61 -10.47 -25.51
CA PHE A 254 -0.09 -10.53 -26.88
C PHE A 254 -0.27 -11.89 -27.56
N GLU A 255 -0.77 -11.86 -28.80
CA GLU A 255 -0.69 -13.02 -29.68
C GLU A 255 0.77 -13.29 -30.08
N PRO A 256 1.26 -14.55 -30.00
CA PRO A 256 2.66 -14.96 -30.18
C PRO A 256 3.40 -14.57 -31.47
N HIS A 257 2.76 -13.88 -32.41
CA HIS A 257 3.26 -13.72 -33.78
C HIS A 257 3.32 -12.26 -34.25
N GLN A 258 2.99 -11.28 -33.40
CA GLN A 258 2.67 -9.93 -33.87
C GLN A 258 3.76 -8.86 -33.68
N VAL A 259 4.80 -9.09 -32.87
CA VAL A 259 5.66 -7.98 -32.38
C VAL A 259 7.15 -8.20 -32.70
N ALA A 260 7.61 -7.62 -33.81
CA ALA A 260 9.02 -7.69 -34.20
C ALA A 260 9.85 -6.48 -33.70
N ASN A 261 9.23 -5.31 -33.52
CA ASN A 261 9.86 -4.09 -33.00
C ASN A 261 8.79 -3.22 -32.34
N ILE A 262 9.08 -2.70 -31.13
CA ILE A 262 8.25 -1.69 -30.47
C ILE A 262 9.05 -0.39 -30.41
N LEU A 263 8.47 0.67 -30.97
CA LEU A 263 8.96 2.02 -30.79
C LEU A 263 8.00 2.75 -29.85
N CYS A 264 8.44 3.07 -28.63
CA CYS A 264 7.68 3.95 -27.75
C CYS A 264 8.23 5.36 -27.85
N THR A 265 7.39 6.30 -28.27
CA THR A 265 7.76 7.72 -28.26
C THR A 265 7.07 8.39 -27.09
N LEU A 266 7.87 8.99 -26.23
CA LEU A 266 7.42 9.74 -25.08
C LEU A 266 7.26 11.20 -25.50
N TYR A 267 6.02 11.63 -25.66
CA TYR A 267 5.64 13.01 -25.93
C TYR A 267 5.10 13.64 -24.66
N SER A 268 5.21 14.95 -24.53
CA SER A 268 4.52 15.65 -23.46
C SER A 268 3.15 16.10 -23.91
N SER A 269 2.18 15.93 -23.02
CA SER A 269 0.95 16.72 -23.06
C SER A 269 0.64 17.18 -21.63
N VAL A 270 0.37 18.47 -21.49
CA VAL A 270 -0.05 19.02 -20.20
C VAL A 270 -1.56 18.88 -20.13
N ASP A 271 -2.03 17.86 -19.42
CA ASP A 271 -3.46 17.69 -19.18
C ASP A 271 -3.88 18.52 -17.97
N ALA A 272 -4.34 19.74 -18.24
CA ALA A 272 -4.90 20.61 -17.21
C ALA A 272 -6.31 20.13 -16.83
N HIS A 273 -6.42 19.17 -15.91
CA HIS A 273 -7.70 18.90 -15.26
C HIS A 273 -7.95 19.96 -14.17
N HIS A 274 -8.88 20.88 -14.44
CA HIS A 274 -9.40 21.81 -13.44
C HIS A 274 -10.37 21.07 -12.51
N GLY A 275 -9.95 20.83 -11.27
CA GLY A 275 -10.87 20.47 -10.18
C GLY A 275 -11.65 21.68 -9.68
N GLU A 276 -12.82 21.46 -9.08
CA GLU A 276 -13.77 22.50 -8.60
C GLU A 276 -13.19 23.47 -7.55
N THR A 277 -11.97 23.25 -7.06
CA THR A 277 -11.28 24.12 -6.09
C THR A 277 -10.21 25.04 -6.70
N GLY A 278 -9.97 24.99 -8.02
CA GLY A 278 -9.06 25.93 -8.70
C GLY A 278 -7.56 25.75 -8.39
N GLU A 279 -7.17 24.80 -7.53
CA GLU A 279 -5.78 24.39 -7.38
C GLU A 279 -5.45 23.28 -8.39
N ALA A 280 -4.63 23.63 -9.38
CA ALA A 280 -4.04 22.64 -10.27
C ALA A 280 -3.00 21.82 -9.50
N ALA A 281 -3.41 20.70 -8.91
CA ALA A 281 -2.49 19.61 -8.61
C ALA A 281 -2.16 18.91 -9.94
N GLY A 282 -1.44 19.61 -10.82
CA GLY A 282 -1.05 19.11 -12.13
C GLY A 282 0.00 18.02 -11.95
N VAL A 283 -0.40 16.76 -12.05
CA VAL A 283 0.55 15.71 -12.40
C VAL A 283 0.90 15.97 -13.86
N GLU A 284 2.09 16.51 -14.12
CA GLU A 284 2.61 16.53 -15.49
C GLU A 284 2.67 15.09 -15.99
N LEU A 285 2.09 14.83 -17.16
CA LEU A 285 2.05 13.50 -17.76
C LEU A 285 2.90 13.51 -19.03
N VAL A 286 3.62 12.42 -19.22
CA VAL A 286 4.31 12.07 -20.45
C VAL A 286 3.41 11.08 -21.19
N GLU A 287 2.85 11.50 -22.32
CA GLU A 287 2.16 10.62 -23.24
C GLU A 287 3.13 9.62 -23.85
N VAL A 288 2.75 8.36 -23.82
CA VAL A 288 3.50 7.26 -24.42
C VAL A 288 2.76 6.86 -25.68
N GLU A 289 3.30 7.17 -26.84
CA GLU A 289 2.85 6.59 -28.10
C GLU A 289 3.60 5.28 -28.34
N ILE A 290 2.88 4.17 -28.42
CA ILE A 290 3.42 2.86 -28.74
C ILE A 290 3.13 2.61 -30.22
N ALA A 291 4.16 2.64 -31.06
CA ALA A 291 4.05 2.32 -32.47
C ALA A 291 4.49 0.87 -32.71
N TRP A 292 3.57 0.05 -33.23
CA TRP A 292 3.79 -1.35 -33.53
C TRP A 292 4.32 -1.53 -34.97
N ALA A 293 5.11 -2.59 -35.19
CA ALA A 293 5.64 -2.93 -36.51
C ALA A 293 4.57 -3.11 -37.61
N GLN A 294 3.32 -3.42 -37.21
CA GLN A 294 2.17 -3.60 -38.12
C GLN A 294 1.45 -2.27 -38.43
N GLY A 295 1.91 -1.14 -37.90
CA GLY A 295 1.34 0.18 -38.15
C GLY A 295 0.20 0.62 -37.24
N SER A 296 -0.20 -0.22 -36.27
CA SER A 296 -1.10 0.21 -35.18
C SER A 296 -0.36 1.13 -34.20
N LYS A 297 -1.13 2.02 -33.55
CA LYS A 297 -0.64 2.92 -32.51
C LYS A 297 -1.53 2.83 -31.28
N GLU A 298 -0.91 2.78 -30.11
CA GLU A 298 -1.58 2.87 -28.82
C GLU A 298 -1.01 4.04 -28.01
N TYR A 299 -1.81 4.57 -27.09
CA TYR A 299 -1.46 5.74 -26.30
C TYR A 299 -1.65 5.47 -24.80
N GLY A 300 -0.59 5.72 -24.02
CA GLY A 300 -0.58 5.64 -22.55
C GLY A 300 -0.08 6.95 -21.93
N ARG A 301 -0.04 7.04 -20.60
CA ARG A 301 0.44 8.23 -19.87
C ARG A 301 1.26 7.87 -18.63
N LEU A 302 2.54 8.22 -18.63
CA LEU A 302 3.46 8.10 -17.50
C LEU A 302 3.54 9.41 -16.72
N PRO A 303 3.76 9.42 -15.40
CA PRO A 303 4.06 10.67 -14.70
C PRO A 303 5.40 11.27 -15.15
N ALA A 304 5.44 12.58 -15.32
CA ALA A 304 6.67 13.32 -15.59
C ALA A 304 7.54 13.43 -14.33
N GLY A 305 8.81 13.79 -14.52
CA GLY A 305 9.78 13.94 -13.43
C GLY A 305 10.34 12.62 -12.89
N MET A 306 9.99 11.47 -13.49
CA MET A 306 10.56 10.18 -13.13
C MET A 306 11.97 9.99 -13.68
N PRO A 307 12.86 9.31 -12.93
CA PRO A 307 14.15 8.86 -13.44
C PRO A 307 13.98 7.95 -14.66
N ALA A 308 14.88 8.09 -15.63
CA ALA A 308 14.93 7.28 -16.84
C ALA A 308 14.92 5.78 -16.54
N GLU A 309 15.62 5.33 -15.51
CA GLU A 309 15.65 3.90 -15.14
C GLU A 309 14.30 3.35 -14.69
N VAL A 310 13.47 4.16 -14.02
CA VAL A 310 12.12 3.76 -13.59
C VAL A 310 11.21 3.67 -14.79
N ILE A 311 11.33 4.61 -15.73
CA ILE A 311 10.58 4.60 -16.99
C ILE A 311 10.96 3.40 -17.84
N VAL A 312 12.26 3.14 -18.03
CA VAL A 312 12.75 1.96 -18.76
C VAL A 312 12.24 0.68 -18.10
N ALA A 313 12.40 0.52 -16.79
CA ALA A 313 11.90 -0.66 -16.09
C ALA A 313 10.37 -0.82 -16.19
N THR A 314 9.63 0.29 -16.25
CA THR A 314 8.17 0.28 -16.44
C THR A 314 7.81 -0.21 -17.84
N LEU A 315 8.48 0.31 -18.86
CA LEU A 315 8.27 -0.12 -20.24
C LEU A 315 8.73 -1.57 -20.45
N ASP A 316 9.88 -1.98 -19.90
CA ASP A 316 10.37 -3.36 -19.90
C ASP A 316 9.42 -4.33 -19.18
N HIS A 317 8.68 -3.86 -18.17
CA HIS A 317 7.66 -4.66 -17.49
C HIS A 317 6.38 -4.77 -18.32
N MET A 318 5.99 -3.69 -19.00
CA MET A 318 4.80 -3.64 -19.86
C MET A 318 4.94 -4.49 -21.13
N PHE A 319 6.14 -4.54 -21.70
CA PHE A 319 6.42 -5.28 -22.92
C PHE A 319 7.27 -6.50 -22.57
N PRO A 320 6.91 -7.72 -22.98
CA PRO A 320 7.73 -8.89 -22.68
C PRO A 320 9.02 -8.85 -23.52
N VAL A 321 10.02 -8.07 -23.13
CA VAL A 321 11.23 -7.80 -23.93
C VAL A 321 12.33 -8.82 -23.68
N GLU A 322 13.06 -9.24 -24.72
CA GLU A 322 14.23 -10.15 -24.56
C GLU A 322 15.43 -9.45 -23.93
N SER A 323 15.48 -8.12 -24.04
CA SER A 323 16.53 -7.27 -23.49
C SER A 323 15.94 -5.92 -23.12
N SER A 324 16.44 -5.33 -22.03
CA SER A 324 16.05 -3.98 -21.60
C SER A 324 16.17 -2.98 -22.76
N GLY A 325 15.14 -2.17 -22.98
CA GLY A 325 15.17 -1.18 -24.06
C GLY A 325 16.03 0.05 -23.73
N VAL A 326 16.37 0.81 -24.77
CA VAL A 326 17.23 1.99 -24.66
C VAL A 326 16.38 3.25 -24.74
N LEU A 327 16.50 4.11 -23.73
CA LEU A 327 15.88 5.43 -23.73
C LEU A 327 16.85 6.47 -24.30
N THR A 328 16.39 7.19 -25.32
CA THR A 328 17.15 8.25 -26.00
C THR A 328 16.37 9.56 -26.02
N ASP A 329 17.07 10.69 -26.08
CA ASP A 329 16.44 11.98 -26.37
C ASP A 329 16.07 12.11 -27.86
N LYS A 330 15.39 13.21 -28.22
CA LYS A 330 15.04 13.50 -29.63
C LYS A 330 16.24 13.57 -30.59
N HIS A 331 17.47 13.71 -30.09
CA HIS A 331 18.71 13.77 -30.86
C HIS A 331 19.41 12.41 -30.95
N GLY A 332 18.87 11.37 -30.30
CA GLY A 332 19.40 10.01 -30.32
C GLY A 332 20.50 9.77 -29.29
N ALA A 333 20.74 10.70 -28.34
CA ALA A 333 21.65 10.48 -27.24
C ALA A 333 20.96 9.64 -26.15
N GLU A 334 21.66 8.65 -25.60
CA GLU A 334 21.15 7.85 -24.48
C GLU A 334 20.97 8.73 -23.24
N VAL A 335 19.81 8.58 -22.58
CA VAL A 335 19.45 9.33 -21.39
C VAL A 335 20.10 8.68 -20.17
N ALA A 336 20.72 9.48 -19.29
CA ALA A 336 21.33 8.95 -18.07
C ALA A 336 20.26 8.35 -17.15
N LYS A 337 20.58 7.27 -16.43
CA LYS A 337 19.62 6.51 -15.62
C LYS A 337 18.90 7.34 -14.56
N ASP A 338 19.62 8.27 -13.94
CA ASP A 338 19.17 9.19 -12.91
C ASP A 338 18.54 10.49 -13.47
N GLU A 339 18.64 10.71 -14.78
CA GLU A 339 18.04 11.87 -15.44
C GLU A 339 16.51 11.78 -15.33
N ARG A 340 15.92 12.84 -14.77
CA ARG A 340 14.47 12.96 -14.67
C ARG A 340 13.89 13.45 -15.98
N LEU A 341 12.94 12.69 -16.51
CA LEU A 341 12.28 13.06 -17.76
C LEU A 341 11.41 14.31 -17.56
N ASP A 342 11.61 15.30 -18.41
CA ASP A 342 10.83 16.53 -18.43
C ASP A 342 9.92 16.63 -19.66
N ALA A 343 8.86 17.41 -19.54
CA ALA A 343 7.91 17.58 -20.62
C ALA A 343 8.49 18.34 -21.85
N ALA A 344 9.67 18.94 -21.78
CA ALA A 344 10.17 19.84 -22.83
C ALA A 344 11.07 19.15 -23.88
N ARG A 345 11.68 18.01 -23.54
CA ARG A 345 12.80 17.47 -24.34
C ARG A 345 12.41 16.40 -25.36
N GLY A 346 11.33 15.65 -25.12
CA GLY A 346 10.84 14.58 -25.99
C GLY A 346 11.82 13.39 -26.03
N TYR A 347 11.30 12.18 -25.84
CA TYR A 347 12.15 11.00 -25.68
C TYR A 347 11.66 9.83 -26.54
N ARG A 348 12.57 8.91 -26.82
CA ARG A 348 12.32 7.71 -27.59
C ARG A 348 12.88 6.51 -26.87
N TYR A 349 12.01 5.59 -26.52
CA TYR A 349 12.36 4.28 -26.03
C TYR A 349 12.32 3.28 -27.18
N THR A 350 13.44 2.61 -27.41
CA THR A 350 13.62 1.66 -28.51
C THR A 350 13.94 0.28 -27.95
N VAL A 351 13.18 -0.73 -28.38
CA VAL A 351 13.50 -2.12 -28.08
C VAL A 351 13.49 -2.97 -29.35
N ALA A 352 14.55 -3.77 -29.52
CA ALA A 352 14.80 -4.52 -30.74
C ALA A 352 14.11 -5.89 -30.79
N ARG A 353 13.60 -6.41 -29.66
CA ARG A 353 12.94 -7.72 -29.62
C ARG A 353 12.08 -7.95 -28.39
N VAL A 354 10.86 -8.42 -28.63
CA VAL A 354 9.89 -8.83 -27.61
C VAL A 354 9.88 -10.36 -27.56
N SER A 355 10.26 -10.93 -26.42
CA SER A 355 10.18 -12.36 -26.12
C SER A 355 8.73 -12.77 -25.96
N VAL A 356 8.41 -13.97 -26.41
CA VAL A 356 7.07 -14.55 -26.26
C VAL A 356 7.20 -15.71 -25.28
N PHE A 357 6.52 -15.61 -24.14
CA PHE A 357 6.18 -16.77 -23.31
C PHE A 357 4.70 -17.07 -23.46
#